data_AF-A0A7Z9PWU9-F1
#
_entry.id   AF-A0A7Z9PWU9-F1
#
_cell.length_a   1.000
_cell.length_b   1.000
_cell.length_c   1.000
_cell.angle_alpha   90.00
_cell.angle_beta   90.00
_cell.angle_gamma   90.00
#
_symmetry.space_group_name_H-M   'P 1'
#
loop_
_entity.id
_entity.type
_entity.pdbx_description
1 polymer ?
#
loop_
_entity_poly.entity_id
_entity_poly.type
_entity_poly.pdbx_seq_one_letter_code
_entity_poly.pdbx_strand_id
1 'polypeptide(L)'
;MLSLVLPSLLIVSPAVYVLVSGGGPNFVAEMLMGKTLALLALVVVTWLVLNYITPRIEPPSRAAKSMLIGSVLSFAFFMTSGALWLETAELNVLGKNARVMTQGDLKTQWERPWGERSRGIFVQAKVKPHQKDEEAEVVAYYTASRVQANQSYFPTSFEVALDDGYRTEVACVQSRARAVNWPQTKNGKIGLSQGDTIVVWGEPSQYTAMGNGLAIYGVAESKAIISGSFETLEESFLKPVQAAARPVGWMALGVLLLSWLPLLLSYWIGKDGPLTSAPQAP
;
A
#
# COMPACT_ATOMS: atom_id res chain seq x y z
N MET A 1 -29.51 17.85 7.07
CA MET A 1 -29.31 16.38 7.15
C MET A 1 -28.76 15.75 5.87
N LEU A 2 -29.01 16.28 4.66
CA LEU A 2 -28.61 15.65 3.40
C LEU A 2 -27.10 15.73 3.03
N SER A 3 -26.29 16.60 3.65
CA SER A 3 -24.96 16.93 3.08
C SER A 3 -23.85 15.88 3.29
N LEU A 4 -24.06 14.89 4.16
CA LEU A 4 -23.03 13.87 4.45
C LEU A 4 -23.28 12.50 3.84
N VAL A 5 -24.52 12.19 3.49
CA VAL A 5 -24.88 10.85 3.01
C VAL A 5 -24.18 10.54 1.69
N LEU A 6 -24.09 11.53 0.78
CA LEU A 6 -23.39 11.36 -0.50
C LEU A 6 -21.87 11.14 -0.37
N PRO A 7 -21.09 11.99 0.33
CA PRO A 7 -19.65 11.76 0.49
C PRO A 7 -19.34 10.50 1.31
N SER A 8 -20.17 10.17 2.30
CA SER A 8 -20.03 8.93 3.06
C SER A 8 -20.29 7.69 2.20
N LEU A 9 -21.33 7.70 1.37
CA LEU A 9 -21.62 6.62 0.42
C LEU A 9 -20.51 6.48 -0.62
N LEU A 10 -20.02 7.59 -1.17
CA LEU A 10 -18.89 7.62 -2.11
C LEU A 10 -17.62 6.99 -1.52
N ILE A 11 -17.37 7.16 -0.22
CA ILE A 11 -16.19 6.61 0.46
C ILE A 11 -16.40 5.16 0.93
N VAL A 12 -17.61 4.82 1.39
CA VAL A 12 -17.92 3.50 1.93
C VAL A 12 -18.02 2.45 0.82
N SER A 13 -18.61 2.77 -0.34
CA SER A 13 -18.83 1.78 -1.40
C SER A 13 -17.53 1.17 -1.97
N PRO A 14 -16.46 1.94 -2.26
CA PRO A 14 -15.19 1.40 -2.72
C PRO A 14 -14.42 0.65 -1.63
N ALA A 15 -14.50 1.10 -0.38
CA ALA A 15 -13.92 0.41 0.78
C ALA A 15 -14.56 -0.97 0.98
N VAL A 16 -15.90 -1.02 0.96
CA VAL A 16 -16.68 -2.25 1.05
C VAL A 16 -16.43 -3.14 -0.17
N TYR A 17 -16.31 -2.56 -1.37
CA TYR A 17 -15.95 -3.32 -2.57
C TYR A 17 -14.58 -3.99 -2.43
N VAL A 18 -13.55 -3.29 -1.95
CA VAL A 18 -12.22 -3.90 -1.71
C VAL A 18 -12.30 -5.00 -0.64
N LEU A 19 -13.10 -4.79 0.40
CA LEU A 19 -13.29 -5.78 1.47
C LEU A 19 -14.05 -7.03 1.04
N VAL A 20 -15.04 -6.88 0.17
CA VAL A 20 -15.94 -7.96 -0.27
C VAL A 20 -15.40 -8.69 -1.51
N SER A 21 -14.68 -7.98 -2.38
CA SER A 21 -14.17 -8.55 -3.63
C SER A 21 -13.05 -9.57 -3.42
N GLY A 22 -12.37 -9.58 -2.27
CA GLY A 22 -11.45 -10.65 -1.84
C GLY A 22 -10.29 -10.97 -2.79
N GLY A 23 -10.08 -10.18 -3.85
CA GLY A 23 -9.22 -10.58 -4.96
C GLY A 23 -7.74 -10.20 -4.76
N GLY A 24 -7.44 -9.13 -4.02
CA GLY A 24 -6.09 -8.58 -3.92
C GLY A 24 -5.17 -9.30 -2.93
N PRO A 25 -3.83 -9.14 -3.03
CA PRO A 25 -2.91 -9.57 -1.99
C PRO A 25 -3.27 -8.91 -0.66
N ASN A 26 -3.35 -9.71 0.42
CA ASN A 26 -3.86 -9.26 1.73
C ASN A 26 -3.20 -7.97 2.23
N PHE A 27 -1.87 -7.80 2.04
CA PHE A 27 -1.19 -6.58 2.50
C PHE A 27 -1.63 -5.31 1.76
N VAL A 28 -1.93 -5.41 0.46
CA VAL A 28 -2.41 -4.26 -0.33
C VAL A 28 -3.82 -3.89 0.12
N ALA A 29 -4.66 -4.91 0.35
CA ALA A 29 -5.99 -4.70 0.88
C ALA A 29 -5.96 -4.05 2.28
N GLU A 30 -5.13 -4.57 3.20
CA GLU A 30 -4.94 -4.01 4.55
C GLU A 30 -4.45 -2.56 4.51
N MET A 31 -3.46 -2.26 3.67
CA MET A 31 -2.90 -0.92 3.49
C MET A 31 -3.96 0.07 2.98
N LEU A 32 -4.69 -0.28 1.92
CA LEU A 32 -5.75 0.55 1.35
C LEU A 32 -6.94 0.69 2.31
N MET A 33 -7.30 -0.38 3.03
CA MET A 33 -8.37 -0.37 4.03
C MET A 33 -8.05 0.60 5.17
N GLY A 34 -6.85 0.52 5.75
CA GLY A 34 -6.45 1.40 6.87
C GLY A 34 -6.55 2.88 6.51
N LYS A 35 -6.09 3.26 5.32
CA LYS A 35 -6.16 4.65 4.83
C LYS A 35 -7.58 5.07 4.47
N THR A 36 -8.38 4.16 3.94
CA THR A 36 -9.80 4.43 3.65
C THR A 36 -10.62 4.62 4.93
N LEU A 37 -10.32 3.84 5.98
CA LEU A 37 -10.91 4.03 7.31
C LEU A 37 -10.51 5.37 7.93
N ALA A 38 -9.28 5.83 7.72
CA ALA A 38 -8.85 7.16 8.17
C ALA A 38 -9.65 8.28 7.49
N LEU A 39 -9.93 8.16 6.18
CA LEU A 39 -10.82 9.09 5.48
C LEU A 39 -12.24 9.06 6.05
N LEU A 40 -12.77 7.87 6.34
CA LEU A 40 -14.09 7.73 6.95
C LEU A 40 -14.15 8.37 8.35
N ALA A 41 -13.11 8.18 9.17
CA ALA A 41 -12.99 8.85 10.46
C ALA A 41 -12.95 10.37 10.30
N LEU A 42 -12.22 10.89 9.31
CA LEU A 42 -12.17 12.33 9.01
C LEU A 42 -13.53 12.90 8.61
N VAL A 43 -14.34 12.14 7.88
CA VAL A 43 -15.73 12.48 7.55
C VAL A 43 -16.59 12.60 8.82
N VAL A 44 -16.49 11.65 9.74
CA VAL A 44 -17.22 11.68 11.02
C VAL A 44 -16.79 12.87 11.88
N VAL A 45 -15.48 13.13 11.99
CA VAL A 45 -14.93 14.28 12.72
C VAL A 45 -15.44 15.59 12.11
N THR A 46 -15.39 15.71 10.78
CA THR A 46 -15.89 16.89 10.07
C THR A 46 -17.37 17.12 10.34
N TRP A 47 -18.19 16.06 10.33
CA TRP A 47 -19.60 16.17 10.67
C TRP A 47 -19.81 16.71 12.09
N LEU A 48 -19.09 16.16 13.06
CA LEU A 48 -19.17 16.59 14.46
C LEU A 48 -18.78 18.06 14.60
N VAL A 49 -17.67 18.46 13.98
CA VAL A 49 -17.16 19.83 14.03
C VAL A 49 -18.14 20.81 13.39
N LEU A 50 -18.68 20.49 12.22
CA LEU A 50 -19.59 21.39 11.51
C LEU A 50 -20.97 21.51 12.15
N ASN A 51 -21.49 20.46 12.80
CA ASN A 51 -22.83 20.48 13.39
C ASN A 51 -22.87 20.84 14.87
N TYR A 52 -21.82 20.52 15.63
CA TYR A 52 -21.82 20.73 17.08
C TYR A 52 -20.86 21.82 17.54
N ILE A 53 -19.73 22.03 16.87
CA ILE A 53 -18.70 22.98 17.31
C ILE A 53 -18.88 24.33 16.60
N THR A 54 -18.88 24.33 15.27
CA THR A 54 -18.93 25.55 14.43
C THR A 54 -20.14 26.44 14.73
N PRO A 55 -21.36 25.89 14.99
CA PRO A 55 -22.53 26.72 15.32
C PRO A 55 -22.46 27.38 16.70
N ARG A 56 -21.62 26.89 17.62
CA ARG A 56 -21.47 27.40 19.00
C ARG A 56 -20.42 28.50 19.13
N ILE A 57 -19.81 28.93 18.03
CA ILE A 57 -18.80 30.00 18.05
C ILE A 57 -19.50 31.34 18.23
N GLU A 58 -19.20 32.01 19.36
CA GLU A 58 -19.76 33.30 19.70
C GLU A 58 -19.15 34.48 18.89
N PRO A 59 -19.90 35.58 18.67
CA PRO A 59 -19.39 36.82 18.09
C PRO A 59 -18.26 37.43 18.96
N PRO A 60 -17.39 38.33 18.42
CA PRO A 60 -17.46 39.00 17.12
C PRO A 60 -16.67 38.31 15.99
N SER A 61 -15.81 37.34 16.29
CA SER A 61 -14.90 36.72 15.31
C SER A 61 -15.46 35.43 14.68
N ARG A 62 -16.78 35.27 14.62
CA ARG A 62 -17.44 34.01 14.25
C ARG A 62 -17.06 33.54 12.85
N ALA A 63 -17.14 34.42 11.86
CA ALA A 63 -16.81 34.11 10.47
C ALA A 63 -15.33 33.75 10.28
N ALA A 64 -14.42 34.46 10.96
CA ALA A 64 -12.98 34.18 10.88
C ALA A 64 -12.63 32.82 11.51
N LYS A 65 -13.19 32.51 12.69
CA LYS A 65 -12.98 31.23 13.38
C LYS A 65 -13.58 30.06 12.60
N SER A 66 -14.77 30.22 12.01
CA SER A 66 -15.37 29.16 11.19
C SER A 66 -14.59 28.93 9.89
N MET A 67 -14.13 29.99 9.22
CA MET A 67 -13.26 29.85 8.04
C MET A 67 -11.95 29.13 8.37
N LEU A 68 -11.32 29.41 9.52
CA LEU A 68 -10.10 28.72 9.94
C LEU A 68 -10.36 27.23 10.14
N ILE A 69 -11.44 26.87 10.83
CA ILE A 69 -11.84 25.46 11.03
C ILE A 69 -12.10 24.78 9.68
N GLY A 70 -12.87 25.43 8.79
CA GLY A 70 -13.13 24.92 7.45
C GLY A 70 -11.86 24.72 6.63
N SER A 71 -10.90 25.63 6.74
CA SER A 71 -9.60 25.55 6.05
C SER A 71 -8.78 24.36 6.54
N VAL A 72 -8.72 24.14 7.86
CA VAL A 72 -7.99 23.00 8.45
C VAL A 72 -8.61 21.67 8.02
N LEU A 73 -9.94 21.56 8.07
CA LEU A 73 -10.65 20.35 7.64
C LEU A 73 -10.46 20.09 6.13
N SER A 74 -10.59 21.13 5.31
CA SER A 74 -10.36 21.03 3.86
C SER A 74 -8.94 20.60 3.52
N PHE A 75 -7.95 21.18 4.21
CA PHE A 75 -6.55 20.79 4.03
C PHE A 75 -6.30 19.33 4.45
N ALA A 76 -6.87 18.88 5.56
CA ALA A 76 -6.77 17.50 5.99
C ALA A 76 -7.33 16.54 4.93
N PHE A 77 -8.53 16.81 4.39
CA PHE A 77 -9.10 16.01 3.32
C PHE A 77 -8.21 15.99 2.08
N PHE A 78 -7.74 17.16 1.65
CA PHE A 78 -6.86 17.30 0.49
C PHE A 78 -5.60 16.45 0.64
N MET A 79 -4.92 16.54 1.78
CA MET A 79 -3.69 15.78 2.03
C MET A 79 -3.94 14.27 2.11
N THR A 80 -4.94 13.83 2.87
CA THR A 80 -5.22 12.39 3.05
C THR A 80 -5.70 11.73 1.76
N SER A 81 -6.55 12.42 1.00
CA SER A 81 -7.08 11.89 -0.27
C SER A 81 -6.03 11.97 -1.38
N GLY A 82 -5.21 13.03 -1.43
CA GLY A 82 -4.10 13.16 -2.37
C GLY A 82 -3.06 12.06 -2.16
N ALA A 83 -2.67 11.80 -0.91
CA ALA A 83 -1.75 10.71 -0.58
C ALA A 83 -2.30 9.33 -0.99
N LEU A 84 -3.57 9.04 -0.68
CA LEU A 84 -4.22 7.78 -1.07
C LEU A 84 -4.36 7.66 -2.60
N TRP A 85 -4.67 8.76 -3.29
CA TRP A 85 -4.75 8.79 -4.75
C TRP A 85 -3.39 8.52 -5.41
N LEU A 86 -2.32 9.17 -4.94
CA LEU A 86 -0.97 8.93 -5.46
C LEU A 86 -0.54 7.48 -5.29
N GLU A 87 -0.75 6.92 -4.11
CA GLU A 87 -0.40 5.53 -3.82
C GLU A 87 -1.20 4.53 -4.68
N THR A 88 -2.50 4.74 -4.82
CA THR A 88 -3.32 3.90 -5.71
C THR A 88 -2.95 4.08 -7.18
N ALA A 89 -2.57 5.30 -7.59
CA ALA A 89 -2.04 5.55 -8.93
C ALA A 89 -0.73 4.79 -9.18
N GLU A 90 0.18 4.74 -8.20
CA GLU A 90 1.40 3.93 -8.25
C GLU A 90 1.12 2.44 -8.35
N LEU A 91 0.18 1.92 -7.54
CA LEU A 91 -0.25 0.52 -7.59
C LEU A 91 -0.84 0.16 -8.98
N ASN A 92 -1.59 1.08 -9.59
CA ASN A 92 -2.22 0.87 -10.89
C ASN A 92 -1.22 0.74 -12.05
N VAL A 93 -0.03 1.31 -11.90
CA VAL A 93 1.01 1.30 -12.94
C VAL A 93 2.17 0.36 -12.61
N LEU A 94 2.06 -0.46 -11.56
CA LEU A 94 3.09 -1.45 -11.21
C LEU A 94 3.44 -2.36 -12.38
N GLY A 95 2.47 -2.72 -13.23
CA GLY A 95 2.73 -3.54 -14.42
C GLY A 95 3.73 -2.93 -15.42
N LYS A 96 4.05 -1.64 -15.29
CA LYS A 96 5.06 -0.95 -16.10
C LYS A 96 6.46 -1.00 -15.50
N ASN A 97 6.64 -1.57 -14.32
CA ASN A 97 7.96 -1.70 -13.70
C ASN A 97 8.85 -2.64 -14.54
N ALA A 98 10.16 -2.40 -14.49
CA ALA A 98 11.13 -3.23 -15.20
C ALA A 98 11.08 -4.67 -14.70
N ARG A 99 11.07 -5.61 -15.64
CA ARG A 99 11.21 -7.05 -15.40
C ARG A 99 12.66 -7.43 -15.66
N VAL A 100 13.30 -8.02 -14.67
CA VAL A 100 14.74 -8.29 -14.62
C VAL A 100 14.95 -9.80 -14.50
N MET A 101 15.76 -10.36 -15.40
CA MET A 101 16.10 -11.79 -15.41
C MET A 101 17.60 -12.06 -15.42
N THR A 102 18.42 -11.03 -15.67
CA THR A 102 19.86 -11.16 -15.84
C THR A 102 20.63 -10.16 -14.99
N GLN A 103 21.92 -10.41 -14.77
CA GLN A 103 22.82 -9.48 -14.09
C GLN A 103 22.91 -8.14 -14.83
N GLY A 104 22.96 -8.17 -16.16
CA GLY A 104 23.05 -6.97 -16.99
C GLY A 104 21.84 -6.06 -16.81
N ASP A 105 20.64 -6.64 -16.77
CA ASP A 105 19.41 -5.91 -16.51
C ASP A 105 19.40 -5.29 -15.11
N LEU A 106 19.82 -6.07 -14.11
CA LEU A 106 19.84 -5.63 -12.71
C LEU A 106 20.80 -4.46 -12.50
N LYS A 107 22.01 -4.55 -13.08
CA LYS A 107 22.98 -3.47 -13.10
C LYS A 107 22.43 -2.23 -13.80
N THR A 108 21.79 -2.39 -14.95
CA THR A 108 21.16 -1.30 -15.69
C THR A 108 20.09 -0.60 -14.86
N GLN A 109 19.27 -1.34 -14.10
CA GLN A 109 18.28 -0.74 -13.20
C GLN A 109 18.90 -0.08 -11.98
N TRP A 110 20.04 -0.56 -11.48
CA TRP A 110 20.75 0.10 -10.38
C TRP A 110 21.33 1.46 -10.79
N GLU A 111 21.94 1.53 -11.97
CA GLU A 111 22.56 2.74 -12.53
C GLU A 111 21.53 3.82 -12.91
N ARG A 112 20.26 3.44 -13.07
CA ARG A 112 19.17 4.39 -13.35
C ARG A 112 18.93 5.36 -12.18
N PRO A 113 18.70 6.66 -12.48
CA PRO A 113 18.32 7.63 -11.47
C PRO A 113 17.09 7.18 -10.68
N TRP A 114 17.09 7.44 -9.37
CA TRP A 114 16.01 7.00 -8.48
C TRP A 114 14.62 7.45 -8.96
N GLY A 115 14.49 8.66 -9.52
CA GLY A 115 13.24 9.18 -10.05
C GLY A 115 12.63 8.38 -11.22
N GLU A 116 13.45 7.63 -11.97
CA GLU A 116 12.99 6.78 -13.09
C GLU A 116 12.62 5.36 -12.64
N ARG A 117 13.01 4.98 -11.42
CA ARG A 117 12.76 3.65 -10.82
C ARG A 117 12.04 3.72 -9.48
N SER A 118 11.35 4.82 -9.19
CA SER A 118 10.74 5.12 -7.88
C SER A 118 9.77 4.05 -7.37
N ARG A 119 9.32 3.14 -8.23
CA ARG A 119 8.38 2.06 -7.93
C ARG A 119 9.07 0.71 -7.68
N GLY A 120 10.38 0.65 -7.82
CA GLY A 120 11.18 -0.57 -7.77
C GLY A 120 11.13 -1.39 -9.06
N ILE A 121 11.61 -2.62 -8.97
CA ILE A 121 11.75 -3.57 -10.08
C ILE A 121 11.15 -4.92 -9.70
N PHE A 122 10.84 -5.73 -10.71
CA PHE A 122 10.49 -7.15 -10.53
C PHE A 122 11.64 -8.02 -11.02
N VAL A 123 12.20 -8.82 -10.12
CA VAL A 123 13.31 -9.74 -10.44
C VAL A 123 12.80 -11.17 -10.37
N GLN A 124 12.87 -11.89 -11.49
CA GLN A 124 12.62 -13.33 -11.49
C GLN A 124 13.92 -14.07 -11.17
N ALA A 125 13.88 -15.00 -10.22
CA ALA A 125 15.05 -15.75 -9.82
C ALA A 125 14.66 -17.13 -9.26
N LYS A 126 15.62 -18.05 -9.20
CA LYS A 126 15.50 -19.35 -8.54
C LYS A 126 16.16 -19.32 -7.17
N VAL A 127 15.46 -19.77 -6.15
CA VAL A 127 15.95 -19.84 -4.77
C VAL A 127 17.15 -20.79 -4.69
N LYS A 128 18.24 -20.34 -4.07
CA LYS A 128 19.45 -21.14 -3.84
C LYS A 128 19.56 -21.53 -2.35
N PRO A 129 20.26 -22.63 -2.05
CA PRO A 129 20.48 -23.02 -0.66
C PRO A 129 21.33 -21.97 0.04
N HIS A 130 21.12 -21.81 1.35
CA HIS A 130 21.96 -20.95 2.16
C HIS A 130 23.33 -21.62 2.34
N GLN A 131 24.44 -20.92 2.05
CA GLN A 131 25.80 -21.50 2.05
C GLN A 131 26.22 -22.23 3.35
N LYS A 132 25.55 -21.95 4.48
CA LYS A 132 25.83 -22.62 5.76
C LYS A 132 25.06 -23.92 5.99
N ASP A 133 23.97 -24.15 5.28
CA ASP A 133 23.12 -25.34 5.44
C ASP A 133 22.63 -25.79 4.04
N GLU A 134 23.47 -26.53 3.31
CA GLU A 134 23.06 -27.19 2.05
C GLU A 134 21.93 -28.21 2.27
N GLU A 135 21.72 -28.67 3.51
CA GLU A 135 20.66 -29.60 3.90
C GLU A 135 19.31 -28.92 4.19
N ALA A 136 19.29 -27.60 4.39
CA ALA A 136 18.05 -26.87 4.68
C ALA A 136 17.23 -26.68 3.39
N GLU A 137 16.31 -27.63 3.15
CA GLU A 137 15.42 -27.61 1.97
C GLU A 137 14.51 -26.36 1.91
N VAL A 138 14.20 -25.75 3.06
CA VAL A 138 13.29 -24.60 3.19
C VAL A 138 14.05 -23.34 3.61
N VAL A 139 13.96 -22.29 2.81
CA VAL A 139 14.70 -21.02 2.98
C VAL A 139 13.92 -20.00 3.81
N ALA A 140 12.61 -19.93 3.64
CA ALA A 140 11.73 -19.06 4.43
C ALA A 140 10.35 -19.70 4.57
N TYR A 141 9.71 -19.56 5.73
CA TYR A 141 8.41 -20.17 5.95
C TYR A 141 7.56 -19.46 7.02
N TYR A 142 6.27 -19.71 6.97
CA TYR A 142 5.32 -19.37 8.04
C TYR A 142 4.25 -20.46 8.19
N THR A 143 3.54 -20.44 9.31
CA THR A 143 2.36 -21.30 9.52
C THR A 143 1.08 -20.52 9.25
N ALA A 144 0.07 -21.21 8.71
CA ALA A 144 -1.25 -20.62 8.53
C ALA A 144 -1.97 -20.35 9.86
N SER A 145 -1.63 -21.09 10.92
CA SER A 145 -2.30 -21.07 12.22
C SER A 145 -1.87 -19.88 13.08
N ARG A 146 -2.85 -19.08 13.52
CA ARG A 146 -2.61 -17.98 14.47
C ARG A 146 -2.10 -18.45 15.82
N VAL A 147 -2.38 -19.70 16.20
CA VAL A 147 -1.95 -20.30 17.48
C VAL A 147 -0.47 -20.68 17.45
N GLN A 148 0.10 -20.94 16.26
CA GLN A 148 1.50 -21.33 16.06
C GLN A 148 2.33 -20.24 15.38
N ALA A 149 1.95 -18.96 15.52
CA ALA A 149 2.60 -17.83 14.85
C ALA A 149 4.12 -17.73 15.14
N ASN A 150 4.58 -18.26 16.28
CA ASN A 150 6.00 -18.32 16.66
C ASN A 150 6.83 -19.32 15.84
N GLN A 151 6.24 -20.07 14.90
CA GLN A 151 6.96 -20.95 13.98
C GLN A 151 7.03 -20.33 12.57
N SER A 152 7.41 -19.06 12.48
CA SER A 152 7.77 -18.41 11.22
C SER A 152 9.27 -18.13 11.19
N TYR A 153 9.86 -18.25 10.01
CA TYR A 153 11.26 -17.96 9.77
C TYR A 153 11.37 -17.14 8.49
N PHE A 154 11.77 -15.89 8.65
CA PHE A 154 12.08 -14.96 7.59
C PHE A 154 13.53 -14.51 7.77
N PRO A 155 14.50 -15.02 6.98
CA PRO A 155 15.88 -14.60 7.08
C PRO A 155 16.03 -13.12 6.70
N THR A 156 17.14 -12.46 7.03
CA THR A 156 17.35 -11.07 6.60
C THR A 156 17.50 -10.97 5.08
N SER A 157 18.27 -11.87 4.48
CA SER A 157 18.43 -12.05 3.04
C SER A 157 18.64 -13.54 2.74
N PHE A 158 18.45 -13.91 1.48
CA PHE A 158 18.80 -15.23 0.97
C PHE A 158 19.33 -15.15 -0.46
N GLU A 159 20.08 -16.17 -0.85
CA GLU A 159 20.73 -16.24 -2.16
C GLU A 159 19.74 -16.75 -3.21
N VAL A 160 19.81 -16.15 -4.39
CA VAL A 160 19.02 -16.55 -5.56
C VAL A 160 19.93 -16.58 -6.79
N ALA A 161 19.53 -17.35 -7.79
CA ALA A 161 20.17 -17.33 -9.10
C ALA A 161 19.22 -16.75 -10.14
N LEU A 162 19.74 -15.81 -10.92
CA LEU A 162 19.10 -15.25 -12.11
C LEU A 162 19.13 -16.26 -13.27
N ASP A 163 18.45 -15.95 -14.38
CA ASP A 163 18.32 -16.86 -15.53
C ASP A 163 19.65 -17.07 -16.26
N ASP A 164 20.56 -16.09 -16.21
CA ASP A 164 21.94 -16.19 -16.69
C ASP A 164 22.88 -16.95 -15.73
N GLY A 165 22.35 -17.49 -14.62
CA GLY A 165 23.09 -18.22 -13.61
C GLY A 165 23.84 -17.33 -12.61
N TYR A 166 23.76 -16.00 -12.75
CA TYR A 166 24.36 -15.07 -11.81
C TYR A 166 23.72 -15.22 -10.43
N ARG A 167 24.57 -15.37 -9.40
CA ARG A 167 24.12 -15.52 -8.02
C ARG A 167 24.12 -14.17 -7.32
N THR A 168 23.02 -13.87 -6.66
CA THR A 168 22.82 -12.61 -5.95
C THR A 168 22.05 -12.82 -4.66
N GLU A 169 22.14 -11.84 -3.77
CA GLU A 169 21.28 -11.75 -2.60
C GLU A 169 20.01 -10.96 -2.87
N VAL A 170 18.95 -11.40 -2.20
CA VAL A 170 17.67 -10.71 -2.10
C VAL A 170 17.30 -10.58 -0.62
N ALA A 171 16.94 -9.36 -0.19
CA ALA A 171 16.38 -9.15 1.15
C ALA A 171 15.07 -9.94 1.31
N CYS A 172 14.86 -10.63 2.42
CA CYS A 172 13.58 -11.31 2.63
C CYS A 172 12.50 -10.33 3.08
N VAL A 173 11.24 -10.71 2.85
CA VAL A 173 10.10 -10.02 3.42
C VAL A 173 10.05 -10.22 4.93
N GLN A 174 9.63 -9.18 5.65
CA GLN A 174 9.54 -9.20 7.12
C GLN A 174 8.14 -9.55 7.64
N SER A 175 7.19 -9.87 6.74
CA SER A 175 5.83 -10.23 7.14
C SER A 175 5.18 -11.22 6.18
N ARG A 176 4.35 -12.12 6.74
CA ARG A 176 3.52 -13.08 5.99
C ARG A 176 2.67 -12.38 4.92
N ALA A 177 2.18 -11.18 5.18
CA ALA A 177 1.30 -10.47 4.26
C ALA A 177 1.99 -10.17 2.92
N ARG A 178 3.32 -10.03 2.91
CA ARG A 178 4.16 -9.77 1.72
C ARG A 178 4.65 -11.05 1.01
N ALA A 179 4.33 -12.22 1.54
CA ALA A 179 4.59 -13.53 0.94
C ALA A 179 3.37 -13.96 0.10
N VAL A 180 3.45 -13.80 -1.22
CA VAL A 180 2.31 -13.99 -2.13
C VAL A 180 2.38 -15.37 -2.78
N ASN A 181 1.32 -16.16 -2.60
CA ASN A 181 1.14 -17.50 -3.18
C ASN A 181 2.27 -18.50 -2.88
N TRP A 182 2.89 -18.38 -1.72
CA TRP A 182 3.92 -19.35 -1.32
C TRP A 182 3.32 -20.76 -1.20
N PRO A 183 4.01 -21.79 -1.73
CA PRO A 183 3.52 -23.16 -1.73
C PRO A 183 3.61 -23.79 -0.35
N GLN A 184 2.89 -24.90 -0.18
CA GLN A 184 3.09 -25.76 0.98
C GLN A 184 4.36 -26.60 0.78
N THR A 185 5.30 -26.45 1.70
CA THR A 185 6.55 -27.23 1.78
C THR A 185 6.27 -28.66 2.24
N LYS A 186 7.23 -29.57 2.03
CA LYS A 186 7.15 -30.98 2.47
C LYS A 186 6.91 -31.14 3.97
N ASN A 187 7.35 -30.18 4.77
CA ASN A 187 7.16 -30.14 6.22
C ASN A 187 5.78 -29.61 6.65
N GLY A 188 4.84 -29.45 5.71
CA GLY A 188 3.48 -28.95 5.96
C GLY A 188 3.39 -27.45 6.21
N LYS A 189 4.52 -26.73 6.24
CA LYS A 189 4.60 -25.27 6.40
C LYS A 189 4.41 -24.56 5.05
N ILE A 190 4.00 -23.29 5.05
CA ILE A 190 3.91 -22.50 3.83
C ILE A 190 5.21 -21.72 3.65
N GLY A 191 5.92 -21.88 2.55
CA GLY A 191 7.31 -21.43 2.46
C GLY A 191 7.93 -21.52 1.08
N LEU A 192 9.13 -20.95 0.96
CA LEU A 192 9.99 -21.10 -0.20
C LEU A 192 11.04 -22.16 0.08
N SER A 193 11.20 -23.07 -0.87
CA SER A 193 12.18 -24.15 -0.85
C SER A 193 13.29 -23.89 -1.88
N GLN A 194 14.41 -24.58 -1.71
CA GLN A 194 15.49 -24.56 -2.69
C GLN A 194 14.97 -24.96 -4.09
N GLY A 195 15.35 -24.20 -5.11
CA GLY A 195 14.96 -24.45 -6.49
C GLY A 195 13.62 -23.82 -6.90
N ASP A 196 12.84 -23.31 -5.94
CA ASP A 196 11.59 -22.61 -6.25
C ASP A 196 11.88 -21.38 -7.11
N THR A 197 11.04 -21.18 -8.13
CA THR A 197 11.07 -19.96 -8.95
C THR A 197 10.22 -18.90 -8.28
N ILE A 198 10.78 -17.71 -8.11
CA ILE A 198 10.13 -16.58 -7.46
C ILE A 198 10.27 -15.31 -8.27
N VAL A 199 9.35 -14.38 -8.04
CA VAL A 199 9.46 -12.99 -8.48
C VAL A 199 9.52 -12.09 -7.26
N VAL A 200 10.57 -11.28 -7.17
CA VAL A 200 10.82 -10.35 -6.08
C VAL A 200 10.47 -8.95 -6.54
N TRP A 201 9.59 -8.27 -5.81
CA TRP A 201 9.36 -6.83 -5.97
C TRP A 201 10.17 -6.07 -4.93
N GLY A 202 11.13 -5.26 -5.37
CA GLY A 202 12.00 -4.52 -4.46
C GLY A 202 12.80 -3.43 -5.17
N GLU A 203 13.78 -2.87 -4.47
CA GLU A 203 14.69 -1.87 -5.03
C GLU A 203 15.99 -2.55 -5.47
N PRO A 204 16.54 -2.23 -6.66
CA PRO A 204 17.88 -2.67 -7.00
C PRO A 204 18.86 -2.10 -5.98
N SER A 205 19.87 -2.90 -5.64
CA SER A 205 20.91 -2.54 -4.67
C SER A 205 22.26 -3.08 -5.11
N GLN A 206 23.33 -2.48 -4.57
CA GLN A 206 24.69 -2.95 -4.71
C GLN A 206 25.21 -3.40 -3.35
N TYR A 207 25.66 -4.64 -3.29
CA TYR A 207 26.32 -5.28 -2.16
C TYR A 207 27.81 -5.39 -2.44
N THR A 208 28.59 -5.49 -1.38
CA THR A 208 30.02 -5.79 -1.48
C THR A 208 30.22 -7.24 -1.06
N ALA A 209 30.75 -8.06 -1.96
CA ALA A 209 31.06 -9.45 -1.66
C ALA A 209 32.06 -9.56 -0.50
N MET A 210 31.74 -10.36 0.53
CA MET A 210 32.71 -10.67 1.58
C MET A 210 33.85 -11.51 0.99
N GLY A 211 35.07 -11.00 1.06
CA GLY A 211 36.30 -11.73 0.71
C GLY A 211 37.09 -11.14 -0.46
N ASN A 212 36.42 -10.68 -1.53
CA ASN A 212 37.10 -10.12 -2.70
C ASN A 212 36.73 -8.65 -3.00
N GLY A 213 35.78 -8.07 -2.25
CA GLY A 213 35.39 -6.67 -2.41
C GLY A 213 34.68 -6.34 -3.71
N LEU A 214 34.31 -7.35 -4.52
CA LEU A 214 33.61 -7.13 -5.78
C LEU A 214 32.18 -6.66 -5.53
N ALA A 215 31.73 -5.76 -6.40
CA ALA A 215 30.35 -5.30 -6.45
C ALA A 215 29.43 -6.42 -6.92
N ILE A 216 28.47 -6.80 -6.07
CA ILE A 216 27.38 -7.72 -6.40
C ILE A 216 26.10 -6.90 -6.48
N TYR A 217 25.39 -6.92 -7.60
CA TYR A 217 24.07 -6.31 -7.71
C TYR A 217 23.01 -7.29 -7.22
N GLY A 218 22.07 -6.83 -6.41
CA GLY A 218 20.96 -7.62 -5.87
C GLY A 218 19.70 -6.78 -5.63
N VAL A 219 18.81 -7.28 -4.77
CA VAL A 219 17.53 -6.61 -4.46
C VAL A 219 17.43 -6.33 -2.97
N ALA A 220 17.38 -5.05 -2.61
CA ALA A 220 17.11 -4.60 -1.26
C ALA A 220 15.62 -4.27 -1.08
N GLU A 221 15.23 -4.12 0.19
CA GLU A 221 13.90 -3.64 0.59
C GLU A 221 12.75 -4.36 -0.13
N SER A 222 12.76 -5.70 -0.11
CA SER A 222 11.71 -6.49 -0.75
C SER A 222 10.33 -6.11 -0.22
N LYS A 223 9.55 -5.49 -1.11
CA LYS A 223 8.17 -5.06 -0.90
C LYS A 223 7.23 -6.27 -0.92
N ALA A 224 7.48 -7.23 -1.81
CA ALA A 224 6.78 -8.50 -1.84
C ALA A 224 7.64 -9.59 -2.50
N ILE A 225 7.41 -10.86 -2.14
CA ILE A 225 7.97 -12.01 -2.84
C ILE A 225 6.81 -12.90 -3.29
N ILE A 226 6.72 -13.09 -4.60
CA ILE A 226 5.68 -13.85 -5.27
C ILE A 226 6.29 -15.21 -5.68
N SER A 227 5.62 -16.30 -5.34
CA SER A 227 6.02 -17.62 -5.87
C SER A 227 5.56 -17.77 -7.32
N GLY A 228 6.45 -18.23 -8.20
CA GLY A 228 6.19 -18.44 -9.63
C GLY A 228 7.05 -17.58 -10.55
N SER A 229 6.64 -17.52 -11.82
CA SER A 229 7.30 -16.76 -12.89
C SER A 229 6.62 -15.41 -13.13
N PHE A 230 7.11 -14.63 -14.10
CA PHE A 230 6.41 -13.42 -14.54
C PHE A 230 5.01 -13.65 -15.11
N GLU A 231 4.69 -14.85 -15.58
CA GLU A 231 3.33 -15.21 -15.99
C GLU A 231 2.42 -15.27 -14.76
N THR A 232 2.89 -15.94 -13.69
CA THR A 232 2.21 -16.00 -12.40
C THR A 232 2.08 -14.61 -11.77
N LEU A 233 3.10 -13.75 -11.89
CA LEU A 233 3.07 -12.36 -11.41
C LEU A 233 1.87 -11.59 -11.97
N GLU A 234 1.61 -11.70 -13.27
CA GLU A 234 0.55 -10.95 -13.93
C GLU A 234 -0.83 -11.33 -13.39
N GLU A 235 -1.10 -12.64 -13.31
CA GLU A 235 -2.41 -13.16 -12.94
C GLU A 235 -2.66 -13.13 -11.43
N SER A 236 -1.65 -13.48 -10.64
CA SER A 236 -1.78 -13.68 -9.20
C SER A 236 -1.53 -12.42 -8.38
N PHE A 237 -0.83 -11.43 -8.94
CA PHE A 237 -0.41 -10.24 -8.20
C PHE A 237 -0.83 -8.94 -8.88
N LEU A 238 -0.45 -8.70 -10.14
CA LEU A 238 -0.69 -7.41 -10.79
C LEU A 238 -2.16 -7.15 -11.08
N LYS A 239 -2.87 -8.09 -11.73
CA LYS A 239 -4.30 -7.92 -12.02
C LYS A 239 -5.12 -7.69 -10.73
N PRO A 240 -4.93 -8.47 -9.65
CA PRO A 240 -5.71 -8.24 -8.44
C PRO A 240 -5.34 -6.97 -7.68
N VAL A 241 -4.06 -6.56 -7.68
CA VAL A 241 -3.64 -5.27 -7.12
C VAL A 241 -4.31 -4.11 -7.86
N GLN A 242 -4.32 -4.15 -9.20
CA GLN A 242 -5.02 -3.12 -9.98
C GLN A 242 -6.53 -3.13 -9.74
N ALA A 243 -7.15 -4.32 -9.64
CA ALA A 243 -8.58 -4.45 -9.36
C ALA A 243 -8.96 -3.81 -8.01
N ALA A 244 -8.10 -3.95 -6.99
CA ALA A 244 -8.29 -3.30 -5.70
C ALA A 244 -7.97 -1.79 -5.72
N ALA A 245 -6.90 -1.38 -6.41
CA ALA A 245 -6.42 0.00 -6.40
C ALA A 245 -7.30 0.96 -7.22
N ARG A 246 -7.85 0.54 -8.36
CA ARG A 246 -8.70 1.39 -9.24
C ARG A 246 -9.89 2.01 -8.51
N PRO A 247 -10.80 1.27 -7.85
CA PRO A 247 -11.97 1.85 -7.21
C PRO A 247 -11.59 2.80 -6.07
N VAL A 248 -10.56 2.45 -5.28
CA VAL A 248 -10.05 3.30 -4.20
C VAL A 248 -9.40 4.57 -4.75
N GLY A 249 -8.69 4.48 -5.88
CA GLY A 249 -8.10 5.63 -6.54
C GLY A 249 -9.15 6.61 -7.06
N TRP A 250 -10.18 6.14 -7.75
CA TRP A 250 -11.28 7.01 -8.21
C TRP A 250 -12.03 7.69 -7.04
N MET A 251 -12.24 6.94 -5.96
CA MET A 251 -12.80 7.49 -4.73
C MET A 251 -11.91 8.58 -4.14
N ALA A 252 -10.62 8.30 -3.96
CA ALA A 252 -9.67 9.24 -3.40
C ALA A 252 -9.60 10.52 -4.26
N LEU A 253 -9.60 10.39 -5.58
CA LEU A 253 -9.67 11.53 -6.50
C LEU A 253 -10.97 12.33 -6.32
N GLY A 254 -12.12 11.65 -6.19
CA GLY A 254 -13.39 12.31 -5.94
C GLY A 254 -13.38 13.11 -4.63
N VAL A 255 -12.85 12.54 -3.55
CA VAL A 255 -12.71 13.24 -2.26
C VAL A 255 -11.73 14.40 -2.36
N LEU A 256 -10.62 14.22 -3.08
CA LEU A 256 -9.63 15.27 -3.33
C LEU A 256 -10.26 16.48 -4.02
N LEU A 257 -11.02 16.23 -5.09
CA LEU A 257 -11.75 17.26 -5.84
C LEU A 257 -12.86 17.92 -5.03
N LEU A 258 -13.37 17.28 -3.98
CA LEU A 258 -14.42 17.79 -3.08
C LEU A 258 -13.87 18.31 -1.74
N SER A 259 -12.55 18.31 -1.57
CA SER A 259 -11.89 18.67 -0.30
C SER A 259 -12.17 20.10 0.16
N TRP A 260 -12.63 20.99 -0.72
CA TRP A 260 -12.99 22.38 -0.41
C TRP A 260 -14.42 22.53 0.18
N LEU A 261 -15.24 21.48 0.19
CA LEU A 261 -16.61 21.55 0.74
C LEU A 261 -16.67 21.95 2.24
N PRO A 262 -15.82 21.43 3.15
CA PRO A 262 -15.80 21.87 4.54
C PRO A 262 -15.57 23.38 4.70
N LEU A 263 -14.67 23.95 3.88
CA LEU A 263 -14.41 25.39 3.86
C LEU A 263 -15.67 26.18 3.45
N LEU A 264 -16.34 25.79 2.36
CA LEU A 264 -17.58 26.43 1.96
C LEU A 264 -18.65 26.36 3.05
N LEU A 265 -18.91 25.16 3.57
CA LEU A 265 -19.95 24.96 4.59
C LEU A 265 -19.66 25.79 5.85
N SER A 266 -18.39 25.87 6.27
CA SER A 266 -17.99 26.68 7.42
C SER A 266 -18.15 28.18 7.18
N TYR A 267 -17.93 28.64 5.95
CA TYR A 267 -18.19 30.02 5.55
C TYR A 267 -19.67 30.36 5.66
N TRP A 268 -20.56 29.52 5.10
CA TRP A 268 -22.00 29.71 5.18
C TRP A 268 -22.52 29.72 6.63
N ILE A 269 -22.09 28.78 7.48
CA ILE A 269 -22.44 28.73 8.92
C ILE A 269 -21.94 29.97 9.67
N GLY A 270 -20.77 30.48 9.30
CA GLY A 270 -20.17 31.68 9.89
C GLY A 270 -20.85 32.98 9.51
N LYS A 271 -21.41 33.04 8.29
CA LYS A 271 -22.07 34.23 7.72
C LYS A 271 -23.54 34.36 8.17
N ASP A 272 -24.31 33.29 8.12
CA ASP A 272 -25.78 33.37 8.20
C ASP A 272 -26.38 32.86 9.53
N GLY A 273 -25.56 32.37 10.47
CA GLY A 273 -26.07 31.68 11.67
C GLY A 273 -26.58 30.26 11.35
N PRO A 274 -26.93 29.42 12.34
CA PRO A 274 -27.36 28.06 12.06
C PRO A 274 -28.62 28.04 11.18
N LEU A 275 -28.66 27.16 10.16
CA LEU A 275 -29.81 26.92 9.26
C LEU A 275 -31.07 26.35 9.95
N THR A 276 -31.11 26.38 11.28
CA THR A 276 -32.25 26.00 12.11
C THR A 276 -32.70 27.23 12.89
N SER A 277 -33.49 28.10 12.26
CA SER A 277 -34.48 28.84 13.01
C SER A 277 -35.43 27.81 13.63
N ALA A 278 -35.19 27.43 14.88
CA ALA A 278 -36.22 26.78 15.67
C ALA A 278 -37.45 27.70 15.68
N PRO A 279 -38.68 27.18 15.50
CA PRO A 279 -39.87 28.01 15.64
C PRO A 279 -39.87 28.56 17.06
N GLN A 280 -39.88 29.89 17.18
CA GLN A 280 -40.10 30.56 18.46
C GLN A 280 -41.49 30.12 18.93
N ALA A 281 -41.55 29.37 20.03
CA ALA A 281 -42.80 29.15 20.74
C ALA A 281 -43.21 30.46 21.45
N PRO A 282 -44.52 30.78 21.49
CA PRO A 282 -45.04 32.04 22.00
C PRO A 282 -44.79 32.26 23.50
#